data_AF-A0A969E1L3-F1
#
_entry.id   AF-A0A969E1L3-F1
#
_cell.length_a   1.000
_cell.length_b   1.000
_cell.length_c   1.000
_cell.angle_alpha   90.00
_cell.angle_beta   90.00
_cell.angle_gamma   90.00
#
_symmetry.space_group_name_H-M   'P 1'
#
loop_
_entity.id
_entity.type
_entity.pdbx_description
1 polymer ?
#
loop_
_entity_poly.entity_id
_entity_poly.type
_entity_poly.pdbx_seq_one_letter_code
_entity_poly.pdbx_strand_id
1 'polypeptide(L)'
;MRAFGVGLLFTNDGKYAEHAANLLKTWFLNAQTKMNPNLNFGQGIPGINTGRGIGIIETRGLTEAIDAAILLRGSKSWSEDDHNAFKKWFSEYLTWLTDSPLGNDEAKAHNNHGTHYDAQVICFALFTGQNDLAKKQFEVTKGRIASQFLPDGSQPHELERTTSWNYTNMNLHGFFDLARLGEHFGIDLWHYQTADKKSIRQCLEWLVPFLKNEKKWTHQQIKKREFEVTVSMLKTAAVIYKNADYETLAKQIDPKVYAEPSFQLFY
;
A
#
# COMPACT_ATOMS: atom_id res chain seq x y z
N MET A 1 -9.99 -11.04 -1.95
CA MET A 1 -9.11 -12.20 -1.65
C MET A 1 -8.64 -12.19 -0.21
N ARG A 2 -8.06 -11.10 0.29
CA ARG A 2 -7.63 -10.92 1.69
C ARG A 2 -8.66 -11.28 2.75
N ALA A 3 -9.89 -10.78 2.62
CA ALA A 3 -10.98 -11.07 3.58
C ALA A 3 -11.24 -12.58 3.78
N PHE A 4 -11.08 -13.39 2.72
CA PHE A 4 -11.27 -14.84 2.80
C PHE A 4 -10.05 -15.56 3.40
N GLY A 5 -8.83 -15.11 3.11
CA GLY A 5 -7.62 -15.62 3.77
C GLY A 5 -7.65 -15.36 5.29
N VAL A 6 -8.13 -14.18 5.68
CA VAL A 6 -8.33 -13.81 7.09
C VAL A 6 -9.46 -14.62 7.72
N GLY A 7 -10.56 -14.82 6.99
CA GLY A 7 -11.64 -15.72 7.41
C GLY A 7 -11.13 -17.13 7.73
N LEU A 8 -10.27 -17.70 6.88
CA LEU A 8 -9.62 -18.98 7.17
C LEU A 8 -8.77 -18.93 8.44
N LEU A 9 -7.90 -17.91 8.58
CA LEU A 9 -6.99 -17.79 9.72
C LEU A 9 -7.73 -17.81 11.06
N PHE A 10 -8.87 -17.12 11.16
CA PHE A 10 -9.59 -16.96 12.42
C PHE A 10 -10.69 -18.01 12.68
N THR A 11 -11.18 -18.68 11.64
CA THR A 11 -12.28 -19.67 11.79
C THR A 11 -11.85 -21.11 11.57
N ASN A 12 -10.72 -21.33 10.88
CA ASN A 12 -10.28 -22.62 10.35
C ASN A 12 -11.35 -23.30 9.45
N ASP A 13 -12.29 -22.53 8.90
CA ASP A 13 -13.35 -23.03 8.02
C ASP A 13 -12.83 -23.12 6.58
N GLY A 14 -12.74 -24.36 6.08
CA GLY A 14 -12.21 -24.68 4.76
C GLY A 14 -12.94 -24.00 3.59
N LYS A 15 -14.20 -23.58 3.76
CA LYS A 15 -14.96 -22.88 2.69
C LYS A 15 -14.32 -21.54 2.31
N TYR A 16 -13.72 -20.86 3.28
CA TYR A 16 -13.02 -19.60 3.02
C TYR A 16 -11.71 -19.84 2.28
N ALA A 17 -11.01 -20.93 2.62
CA ALA A 17 -9.80 -21.35 1.91
C ALA A 17 -10.12 -21.68 0.44
N GLU A 18 -11.17 -22.46 0.22
CA GLU A 18 -11.64 -22.84 -1.10
C GLU A 18 -12.00 -21.64 -1.95
N HIS A 19 -12.80 -20.71 -1.43
CA HIS A 19 -13.22 -19.55 -2.19
C HIS A 19 -12.05 -18.60 -2.49
N ALA A 20 -11.15 -18.36 -1.54
CA ALA A 20 -9.95 -17.56 -1.76
C ALA A 20 -9.04 -18.20 -2.83
N ALA A 21 -8.80 -19.50 -2.72
CA ALA A 21 -8.00 -20.25 -3.70
C ALA A 21 -8.63 -20.19 -5.09
N ASN A 22 -9.95 -20.32 -5.22
CA ASN A 22 -10.65 -20.22 -6.50
C ASN A 22 -10.46 -18.84 -7.15
N LEU A 23 -10.54 -17.76 -6.37
CA LEU A 23 -10.28 -16.40 -6.88
C LEU A 23 -8.83 -16.24 -7.37
N LEU A 24 -7.85 -16.69 -6.57
CA LEU A 24 -6.44 -16.61 -6.95
C LEU A 24 -6.12 -17.47 -8.19
N LYS A 25 -6.62 -18.71 -8.24
CA LYS A 25 -6.44 -19.59 -9.39
C LYS A 25 -7.03 -18.98 -10.65
N THR A 26 -8.25 -18.45 -10.56
CA THR A 26 -8.94 -17.83 -11.71
C THR A 26 -8.20 -16.62 -12.24
N TRP A 27 -7.75 -15.72 -11.37
CA TRP A 27 -7.13 -14.47 -11.79
C TRP A 27 -5.67 -14.62 -12.23
N PHE A 28 -4.92 -15.56 -11.66
CA PHE A 28 -3.46 -15.62 -11.86
C PHE A 28 -2.97 -16.88 -12.58
N LEU A 29 -3.65 -18.02 -12.42
CA LEU A 29 -3.10 -19.33 -12.78
C LEU A 29 -3.83 -20.00 -13.95
N ASN A 30 -5.16 -19.92 -13.97
CA ASN A 30 -5.99 -20.59 -14.97
C ASN A 30 -5.73 -19.98 -16.36
N ALA A 31 -5.21 -20.79 -17.28
CA ALA A 31 -4.81 -20.34 -18.61
C ALA A 31 -5.94 -19.67 -19.42
N GLN A 32 -7.21 -20.01 -19.16
CA GLN A 32 -8.35 -19.43 -19.89
C GLN A 32 -8.75 -18.04 -19.37
N THR A 33 -8.40 -17.71 -18.12
CA THR A 33 -8.93 -16.51 -17.44
C THR A 33 -7.85 -15.62 -16.84
N LYS A 34 -6.60 -16.09 -16.75
CA LYS A 34 -5.54 -15.38 -16.05
C LYS A 34 -5.29 -14.01 -16.68
N MET A 35 -5.04 -13.04 -15.82
CA MET A 35 -4.42 -11.78 -16.20
C MET A 35 -2.97 -12.05 -16.64
N ASN A 36 -2.53 -11.48 -17.76
CA ASN A 36 -1.11 -11.50 -18.11
C ASN A 36 -0.31 -10.67 -17.09
N PRO A 37 0.94 -11.06 -16.75
CA PRO A 37 1.74 -10.37 -15.74
C PRO A 37 2.34 -9.06 -16.29
N ASN A 38 1.50 -8.13 -16.74
CA ASN A 38 1.84 -6.79 -17.16
C ASN A 38 0.60 -5.87 -17.10
N LEU A 39 0.83 -4.57 -17.19
CA LEU A 39 -0.22 -3.56 -17.26
C LEU A 39 -0.10 -2.68 -18.50
N ASN A 40 0.18 -3.28 -19.65
CA ASN A 40 0.38 -2.57 -20.92
C ASN A 40 -0.81 -1.69 -21.36
N PHE A 41 -2.00 -1.99 -20.83
CA PHE A 41 -3.26 -1.29 -21.14
C PHE A 41 -3.82 -0.52 -19.92
N GLY A 42 -3.02 -0.34 -18.86
CA GLY A 42 -3.43 0.33 -17.64
C GLY A 42 -3.81 1.78 -17.88
N GLN A 43 -5.03 2.16 -17.48
CA GLN A 43 -5.62 3.50 -17.66
C GLN A 43 -5.47 4.07 -19.09
N GLY A 44 -5.68 3.23 -20.12
CA GLY A 44 -5.79 3.71 -21.49
C GLY A 44 -6.88 4.79 -21.63
N ILE A 45 -6.64 5.77 -22.51
CA ILE A 45 -7.60 6.84 -22.80
C ILE A 45 -7.94 6.80 -24.30
N PRO A 46 -9.22 6.58 -24.67
CA PRO A 46 -9.65 6.55 -26.07
C PRO A 46 -9.15 7.75 -26.87
N GLY A 47 -8.47 7.49 -27.98
CA GLY A 47 -7.92 8.52 -28.86
C GLY A 47 -6.66 9.23 -28.36
N ILE A 48 -6.13 8.88 -27.17
CA ILE A 48 -4.93 9.52 -26.60
C ILE A 48 -3.80 8.52 -26.37
N ASN A 49 -4.05 7.43 -25.63
CA ASN A 49 -3.06 6.39 -25.37
C ASN A 49 -3.71 5.04 -25.09
N THR A 50 -2.96 3.97 -25.34
CA THR A 50 -3.41 2.59 -25.10
C THR A 50 -3.18 2.14 -23.64
N GLY A 51 -2.18 2.71 -22.98
CA GLY A 51 -1.84 2.53 -21.57
C GLY A 51 -0.73 3.50 -21.18
N ARG A 52 -0.54 3.71 -19.88
CA ARG A 52 0.40 4.71 -19.34
C ARG A 52 0.90 4.32 -17.94
N GLY A 53 2.05 4.86 -17.53
CA GLY A 53 2.70 4.51 -16.25
C GLY A 53 1.74 4.63 -15.07
N ILE A 54 0.98 5.73 -15.00
CA ILE A 54 0.01 5.99 -13.92
C ILE A 54 -1.10 4.95 -13.76
N GLY A 55 -1.28 4.06 -14.74
CA GLY A 55 -2.16 2.90 -14.59
C GLY A 55 -1.69 1.88 -13.55
N ILE A 56 -0.39 1.85 -13.22
CA ILE A 56 0.19 0.94 -12.22
C ILE A 56 -0.40 1.15 -10.82
N ILE A 57 -0.98 2.32 -10.54
CA ILE A 57 -1.68 2.56 -9.28
C ILE A 57 -2.89 1.62 -9.07
N GLU A 58 -3.48 1.08 -10.15
CA GLU A 58 -4.63 0.17 -10.09
C GLU A 58 -4.26 -1.19 -9.48
N THR A 59 -2.97 -1.57 -9.51
CA THR A 59 -2.47 -2.84 -8.98
C THR A 59 -1.91 -2.76 -7.56
N ARG A 60 -2.02 -1.61 -6.88
CA ARG A 60 -1.60 -1.46 -5.48
C ARG A 60 -2.19 -2.52 -4.54
N GLY A 61 -3.40 -3.00 -4.83
CA GLY A 61 -4.07 -4.05 -4.07
C GLY A 61 -3.55 -5.48 -4.33
N LEU A 62 -2.62 -5.69 -5.26
CA LEU A 62 -2.03 -7.01 -5.49
C LEU A 62 -1.17 -7.48 -4.31
N THR A 63 -0.69 -6.56 -3.46
CA THR A 63 -0.02 -6.90 -2.20
C THR A 63 -0.94 -7.73 -1.29
N GLU A 64 -2.23 -7.42 -1.26
CA GLU A 64 -3.22 -8.18 -0.50
C GLU A 64 -3.49 -9.59 -1.05
N ALA A 65 -3.25 -9.81 -2.35
CA ALA A 65 -3.35 -11.13 -2.96
C ALA A 65 -2.19 -12.04 -2.50
N ILE A 66 -1.01 -11.46 -2.26
CA ILE A 66 0.14 -12.17 -1.66
C ILE A 66 -0.19 -12.63 -0.25
N ASP A 67 -0.70 -11.73 0.61
CA ASP A 67 -1.11 -12.10 1.97
C ASP A 67 -2.12 -13.24 1.97
N ALA A 68 -3.13 -13.16 1.08
CA ALA A 68 -4.10 -14.23 0.94
C ALA A 68 -3.44 -15.56 0.54
N ALA A 69 -2.55 -15.58 -0.45
CA ALA A 69 -1.85 -16.79 -0.87
C ALA A 69 -0.94 -17.37 0.22
N ILE A 70 -0.34 -16.53 1.07
CA ILE A 70 0.46 -16.96 2.23
C ILE A 70 -0.44 -17.61 3.28
N LEU A 71 -1.56 -16.98 3.63
CA LEU A 71 -2.51 -17.50 4.61
C LEU A 71 -3.18 -18.82 4.18
N LEU A 72 -3.23 -19.10 2.88
CA LEU A 72 -3.77 -20.35 2.34
C LEU A 72 -2.79 -21.53 2.36
N ARG A 73 -1.50 -21.30 2.62
CA ARG A 73 -0.50 -22.39 2.64
C ARG A 73 -0.87 -23.44 3.68
N GLY A 74 -0.73 -24.71 3.31
CA GLY A 74 -1.13 -25.85 4.14
C GLY A 74 -2.62 -26.18 4.09
N SER A 75 -3.46 -25.37 3.42
CA SER A 75 -4.85 -25.74 3.15
C SER A 75 -4.95 -26.75 2.01
N LYS A 76 -6.00 -27.59 2.01
CA LYS A 76 -6.25 -28.55 0.93
C LYS A 76 -6.58 -27.88 -0.41
N SER A 77 -7.01 -26.62 -0.39
CA SER A 77 -7.47 -25.89 -1.58
C SER A 77 -6.33 -25.14 -2.29
N TRP A 78 -5.16 -25.03 -1.66
CA TRP A 78 -4.00 -24.32 -2.17
C TRP A 78 -2.73 -25.15 -2.01
N SER A 79 -2.33 -25.81 -3.10
CA SER A 79 -1.14 -26.67 -3.12
C SER A 79 0.16 -25.85 -3.16
N GLU A 80 1.29 -26.48 -2.87
CA GLU A 80 2.59 -25.85 -3.07
C GLU A 80 2.86 -25.55 -4.55
N ASP A 81 2.33 -26.35 -5.48
CA ASP A 81 2.41 -26.06 -6.93
C ASP A 81 1.63 -24.81 -7.30
N ASP A 82 0.42 -24.62 -6.75
CA ASP A 82 -0.36 -23.38 -6.92
C ASP A 82 0.43 -22.17 -6.38
N HIS A 83 1.05 -22.33 -5.19
CA HIS A 83 1.84 -21.27 -4.57
C HIS A 83 3.07 -20.90 -5.41
N ASN A 84 3.78 -21.90 -5.94
CA ASN A 84 4.95 -21.69 -6.80
C ASN A 84 4.57 -21.06 -8.14
N ALA A 85 3.45 -21.47 -8.76
CA ALA A 85 2.94 -20.85 -9.98
C ALA A 85 2.52 -19.39 -9.76
N PHE A 86 1.90 -19.10 -8.61
CA PHE A 86 1.54 -17.74 -8.21
C PHE A 86 2.77 -16.86 -7.95
N LYS A 87 3.76 -17.39 -7.23
CA LYS A 87 5.06 -16.74 -7.03
C LYS A 87 5.76 -16.45 -8.36
N LYS A 88 5.68 -17.37 -9.32
CA LYS A 88 6.21 -17.17 -10.68
C LYS A 88 5.51 -16.01 -11.39
N TRP A 89 4.18 -15.93 -11.33
CA TRP A 89 3.44 -14.81 -11.92
C TRP A 89 3.90 -13.46 -11.36
N PHE A 90 4.08 -13.35 -10.04
CA PHE A 90 4.60 -12.13 -9.42
C PHE A 90 6.04 -11.82 -9.80
N SER A 91 6.87 -12.85 -10.01
CA SER A 91 8.24 -12.66 -10.51
C SER A 91 8.26 -12.12 -11.94
N GLU A 92 7.38 -12.64 -12.80
CA GLU A 92 7.21 -12.17 -14.19
C GLU A 92 6.65 -10.73 -14.20
N TYR A 93 5.66 -10.42 -13.35
CA TYR A 93 5.09 -9.08 -13.23
C TYR A 93 6.11 -8.07 -12.70
N LEU A 94 6.88 -8.44 -11.68
CA LEU A 94 7.93 -7.59 -11.12
C LEU A 94 9.01 -7.27 -12.16
N THR A 95 9.43 -8.27 -12.95
CA THR A 95 10.38 -8.05 -14.06
C THR A 95 9.81 -7.04 -15.07
N TRP A 96 8.54 -7.20 -15.47
CA TRP A 96 7.89 -6.21 -16.33
C TRP A 96 7.81 -4.83 -15.67
N LEU A 97 7.51 -4.76 -14.37
CA LEU A 97 7.37 -3.52 -13.62
C LEU A 97 8.69 -2.74 -13.52
N THR A 98 9.83 -3.40 -13.43
CA THR A 98 11.15 -2.76 -13.35
C THR A 98 11.75 -2.45 -14.72
N ASP A 99 11.45 -3.26 -15.74
CA ASP A 99 12.17 -3.21 -17.01
C ASP A 99 11.35 -2.53 -18.13
N SER A 100 10.02 -2.49 -18.01
CA SER A 100 9.18 -1.92 -19.06
C SER A 100 9.25 -0.38 -19.11
N PRO A 101 8.97 0.24 -20.28
CA PRO A 101 8.86 1.68 -20.38
C PRO A 101 7.77 2.28 -19.47
N LEU A 102 6.64 1.58 -19.31
CA LEU A 102 5.53 2.03 -18.45
C LEU A 102 5.89 1.95 -16.97
N GLY A 103 6.56 0.87 -16.55
CA GLY A 103 7.11 0.74 -15.21
C GLY A 103 8.12 1.84 -14.88
N ASN A 104 9.05 2.09 -15.80
CA ASN A 104 10.05 3.15 -15.67
C ASN A 104 9.46 4.58 -15.68
N ASP A 105 8.32 4.79 -16.34
CA ASP A 105 7.58 6.06 -16.31
C ASP A 105 6.99 6.29 -14.90
N GLU A 106 6.26 5.30 -14.36
CA GLU A 106 5.68 5.39 -13.01
C GLU A 106 6.74 5.51 -11.92
N ALA A 107 7.86 4.79 -12.06
CA ALA A 107 8.98 4.86 -11.11
C ALA A 107 9.50 6.30 -10.91
N LYS A 108 9.40 7.16 -11.94
CA LYS A 108 9.86 8.56 -11.90
C LYS A 108 8.85 9.52 -11.29
N ALA A 109 7.64 9.07 -10.95
CA ALA A 109 6.61 9.94 -10.41
C ALA A 109 7.04 10.56 -9.06
N HIS A 110 6.76 11.86 -8.90
CA HIS A 110 7.16 12.66 -7.73
C HIS A 110 6.08 12.77 -6.64
N ASN A 111 4.97 12.05 -6.78
CA ASN A 111 3.83 12.07 -5.88
C ASN A 111 3.48 10.63 -5.42
N ASN A 112 2.28 10.43 -4.90
CA ASN A 112 1.75 9.15 -4.44
C ASN A 112 1.95 7.98 -5.41
N HIS A 113 1.98 8.21 -6.72
CA HIS A 113 2.27 7.16 -7.70
C HIS A 113 3.64 6.52 -7.47
N GLY A 114 4.68 7.34 -7.24
CA GLY A 114 6.01 6.84 -6.98
C GLY A 114 6.11 6.09 -5.64
N THR A 115 5.41 6.57 -4.62
CA THR A 115 5.34 5.90 -3.31
C THR A 115 4.70 4.52 -3.41
N HIS A 116 3.56 4.42 -4.11
CA HIS A 116 2.86 3.15 -4.32
C HIS A 116 3.57 2.23 -5.33
N TYR A 117 4.38 2.78 -6.24
CA TYR A 117 5.30 2.00 -7.07
C TYR A 117 6.36 1.30 -6.20
N ASP A 118 7.03 2.04 -5.31
CA ASP A 118 8.03 1.47 -4.40
C ASP A 118 7.42 0.37 -3.52
N ALA A 119 6.22 0.61 -2.97
CA ALA A 119 5.53 -0.36 -2.11
C ALA A 119 5.26 -1.68 -2.85
N GLN A 120 4.82 -1.59 -4.11
CA GLN A 120 4.62 -2.76 -4.98
C GLN A 120 5.94 -3.47 -5.27
N VAL A 121 6.97 -2.77 -5.73
CA VAL A 121 8.29 -3.36 -6.03
C VAL A 121 8.87 -4.09 -4.82
N ILE A 122 8.86 -3.46 -3.65
CA ILE A 122 9.42 -4.04 -2.42
C ILE A 122 8.61 -5.26 -1.97
N CYS A 123 7.28 -5.17 -1.93
CA CYS A 123 6.42 -6.28 -1.55
C CYS A 123 6.61 -7.48 -2.48
N PHE A 124 6.61 -7.26 -3.80
CA PHE A 124 6.76 -8.32 -4.78
C PHE A 124 8.17 -8.92 -4.77
N ALA A 125 9.19 -8.08 -4.58
CA ALA A 125 10.58 -8.54 -4.44
C ALA A 125 10.74 -9.42 -3.21
N LEU A 126 10.20 -9.03 -2.06
CA LEU A 126 10.20 -9.84 -0.83
C LEU A 126 9.49 -11.19 -1.07
N PHE A 127 8.29 -11.17 -1.64
CA PHE A 127 7.52 -12.40 -1.91
C PHE A 127 8.24 -13.36 -2.87
N THR A 128 8.87 -12.80 -3.91
CA THR A 128 9.58 -13.58 -4.94
C THR A 128 10.99 -14.00 -4.51
N GLY A 129 11.51 -13.49 -3.39
CA GLY A 129 12.84 -13.79 -2.86
C GLY A 129 13.96 -12.93 -3.46
N GLN A 130 13.62 -11.84 -4.15
CA GLN A 130 14.56 -10.90 -4.78
C GLN A 130 14.99 -9.80 -3.81
N ASN A 131 15.55 -10.20 -2.66
CA ASN A 131 15.84 -9.32 -1.53
C ASN A 131 16.79 -8.15 -1.85
N ASP A 132 17.74 -8.32 -2.78
CA ASP A 132 18.66 -7.25 -3.17
C ASP A 132 17.95 -6.13 -3.96
N LEU A 133 16.93 -6.48 -4.76
CA LEU A 133 16.09 -5.50 -5.43
C LEU A 133 15.29 -4.69 -4.40
N ALA A 134 14.67 -5.37 -3.42
CA ALA A 134 13.94 -4.70 -2.34
C ALA A 134 14.83 -3.70 -1.59
N LYS A 135 16.04 -4.11 -1.18
CA LYS A 135 17.00 -3.24 -0.48
C LYS A 135 17.40 -2.02 -1.31
N LYS A 136 17.64 -2.18 -2.61
CA LYS A 136 17.92 -1.04 -3.50
C LYS A 136 16.73 -0.09 -3.60
N GLN A 137 15.51 -0.63 -3.69
CA GLN A 137 14.31 0.18 -3.75
C GLN A 137 14.08 0.98 -2.46
N PHE A 138 14.44 0.44 -1.29
CA PHE A 138 14.37 1.21 -0.03
C PHE A 138 15.25 2.47 -0.04
N GLU A 139 16.39 2.46 -0.73
CA GLU A 139 17.20 3.69 -0.88
C GLU A 139 16.49 4.72 -1.78
N VAL A 140 15.76 4.27 -2.80
CA VAL A 140 14.88 5.15 -3.60
C VAL A 140 13.77 5.72 -2.71
N THR A 141 13.13 4.89 -1.87
CA THR A 141 12.09 5.31 -0.93
C THR A 141 12.57 6.39 0.05
N LYS A 142 13.79 6.27 0.59
CA LYS A 142 14.40 7.33 1.41
C LYS A 142 14.54 8.64 0.65
N GLY A 143 14.91 8.57 -0.64
CA GLY A 143 14.91 9.72 -1.55
C GLY A 143 13.51 10.34 -1.72
N ARG A 144 12.46 9.52 -1.79
CA ARG A 144 11.07 10.01 -1.85
C ARG A 144 10.64 10.76 -0.60
N ILE A 145 11.01 10.29 0.59
CA ILE A 145 10.77 11.03 1.84
C ILE A 145 11.39 12.43 1.76
N ALA A 146 12.62 12.53 1.22
CA ALA A 146 13.30 13.81 1.08
C ALA A 146 12.66 14.75 0.04
N SER A 147 12.10 14.20 -1.05
CA SER A 147 11.57 15.00 -2.16
C SER A 147 10.07 15.30 -2.07
N GLN A 148 9.27 14.41 -1.46
CA GLN A 148 7.81 14.54 -1.43
C GLN A 148 7.29 15.31 -0.22
N PHE A 149 8.09 15.42 0.84
CA PHE A 149 7.70 16.10 2.07
C PHE A 149 8.45 17.41 2.23
N LEU A 150 7.80 18.40 2.85
CA LEU A 150 8.46 19.60 3.37
C LEU A 150 8.88 19.39 4.84
N PRO A 151 9.80 20.20 5.38
CA PRO A 151 10.25 20.08 6.77
C PRO A 151 9.13 20.15 7.83
N ASP A 152 8.00 20.79 7.51
CA ASP A 152 6.84 20.86 8.40
C ASP A 152 5.97 19.58 8.36
N GLY A 153 6.20 18.68 7.40
CA GLY A 153 5.43 17.45 7.18
C GLY A 153 4.36 17.57 6.08
N SER A 154 4.16 18.75 5.50
CA SER A 154 3.22 18.91 4.39
C SER A 154 3.69 18.20 3.11
N GLN A 155 2.74 17.83 2.26
CA GLN A 155 2.95 17.04 1.05
C GLN A 155 2.53 17.86 -0.19
N PRO A 156 3.38 18.76 -0.73
CA PRO A 156 2.97 19.78 -1.69
C PRO A 156 2.24 19.24 -2.92
N HIS A 157 2.75 18.17 -3.54
CA HIS A 157 2.11 17.56 -4.73
C HIS A 157 0.72 16.98 -4.45
N GLU A 158 0.45 16.53 -3.22
CA GLU A 158 -0.87 16.02 -2.85
C GLU A 158 -1.84 17.15 -2.47
N LEU A 159 -1.31 18.25 -1.93
CA LEU A 159 -2.09 19.43 -1.55
C LEU A 159 -2.59 20.24 -2.75
N GLU A 160 -1.97 20.10 -3.91
CA GLU A 160 -2.40 20.69 -5.20
C GLU A 160 -3.59 19.95 -5.84
N ARG A 161 -4.00 18.80 -5.31
CA ARG A 161 -5.05 17.97 -5.90
C ARG A 161 -6.45 18.45 -5.52
N THR A 162 -7.42 18.23 -6.41
CA THR A 162 -8.82 18.62 -6.17
C THR A 162 -9.48 17.87 -5.01
N THR A 163 -8.96 16.70 -4.67
CA THR A 163 -9.29 15.94 -3.45
C THR A 163 -8.05 15.79 -2.57
N SER A 164 -7.45 16.92 -2.19
CA SER A 164 -6.17 16.99 -1.47
C SER A 164 -6.11 16.19 -0.18
N TRP A 165 -7.22 16.11 0.58
CA TRP A 165 -7.28 15.32 1.81
C TRP A 165 -7.04 13.83 1.52
N ASN A 166 -7.73 13.32 0.50
CA ASN A 166 -7.66 11.91 0.13
C ASN A 166 -6.26 11.55 -0.38
N TYR A 167 -5.65 12.42 -1.20
CA TYR A 167 -4.30 12.20 -1.72
C TYR A 167 -3.23 12.28 -0.63
N THR A 168 -3.34 13.23 0.30
CA THR A 168 -2.41 13.37 1.43
C THR A 168 -2.42 12.12 2.32
N ASN A 169 -3.61 11.57 2.61
CA ASN A 169 -3.74 10.34 3.39
C ASN A 169 -3.30 9.10 2.60
N MET A 170 -3.63 9.02 1.31
CA MET A 170 -3.24 7.90 0.45
C MET A 170 -1.72 7.80 0.27
N ASN A 171 -1.03 8.92 0.10
CA ASN A 171 0.42 8.93 -0.03
C ASN A 171 1.09 8.52 1.30
N LEU A 172 0.65 9.11 2.42
CA LEU A 172 1.18 8.77 3.74
C LEU A 172 0.96 7.29 4.07
N HIS A 173 -0.19 6.73 3.73
CA HIS A 173 -0.45 5.29 3.91
C HIS A 173 0.54 4.43 3.13
N GLY A 174 0.88 4.79 1.89
CA GLY A 174 1.91 4.08 1.12
C GLY A 174 3.26 4.07 1.83
N PHE A 175 3.63 5.17 2.51
CA PHE A 175 4.83 5.20 3.36
C PHE A 175 4.70 4.34 4.63
N PHE A 176 3.51 4.21 5.21
CA PHE A 176 3.27 3.26 6.31
C PHE A 176 3.45 1.80 5.84
N ASP A 177 2.93 1.46 4.66
CA ASP A 177 3.12 0.13 4.05
C ASP A 177 4.62 -0.13 3.82
N LEU A 178 5.34 0.84 3.26
CA LEU A 178 6.79 0.77 3.06
C LEU A 178 7.55 0.59 4.38
N ALA A 179 7.18 1.31 5.43
CA ALA A 179 7.84 1.19 6.72
C ALA A 179 7.59 -0.17 7.38
N ARG A 180 6.38 -0.72 7.24
CA ARG A 180 6.06 -2.08 7.66
C ARG A 180 6.89 -3.12 6.90
N LEU A 181 7.01 -2.97 5.57
CA LEU A 181 7.85 -3.84 4.75
C LEU A 181 9.34 -3.76 5.16
N GLY A 182 9.79 -2.58 5.58
CA GLY A 182 11.16 -2.34 6.07
C GLY A 182 11.53 -3.18 7.29
N GLU A 183 10.56 -3.51 8.16
CA GLU A 183 10.77 -4.34 9.35
C GLU A 183 11.35 -5.72 9.00
N HIS A 184 10.94 -6.32 7.87
CA HIS A 184 11.47 -7.61 7.40
C HIS A 184 12.96 -7.57 7.05
N PHE A 185 13.50 -6.38 6.77
CA PHE A 185 14.91 -6.17 6.41
C PHE A 185 15.71 -5.48 7.53
N GLY A 186 15.10 -5.22 8.68
CA GLY A 186 15.71 -4.40 9.73
C GLY A 186 15.93 -2.94 9.31
N ILE A 187 15.18 -2.45 8.32
CA ILE A 187 15.25 -1.07 7.84
C ILE A 187 14.15 -0.28 8.57
N ASP A 188 14.57 0.58 9.50
CA ASP A 188 13.66 1.39 10.30
C ASP A 188 13.28 2.69 9.59
N LEU A 189 12.28 2.62 8.71
CA LEU A 189 11.69 3.81 8.09
C LEU A 189 10.77 4.58 9.05
N TRP A 190 10.24 3.95 10.10
CA TRP A 190 9.39 4.63 11.08
C TRP A 190 10.13 5.76 11.78
N HIS A 191 11.40 5.53 12.12
CA HIS A 191 12.28 6.52 12.77
C HIS A 191 13.29 7.18 11.82
N TYR A 192 13.26 6.84 10.52
CA TYR A 192 14.10 7.50 9.54
C TYR A 192 13.74 8.99 9.41
N GLN A 193 14.76 9.83 9.37
CA GLN A 193 14.62 11.27 9.23
C GLN A 193 15.75 11.84 8.39
N THR A 194 15.43 12.76 7.50
CA THR A 194 16.43 13.52 6.72
C THR A 194 17.12 14.58 7.58
N ALA A 195 18.24 15.13 7.10
CA ALA A 195 18.96 16.19 7.82
C ALA A 195 18.08 17.45 8.07
N ASP A 196 17.13 17.75 7.17
CA ASP A 196 16.14 18.83 7.29
C ASP A 196 14.82 18.37 7.94
N LYS A 197 14.86 17.28 8.72
CA LYS A 197 13.80 16.78 9.60
C LYS A 197 12.55 16.19 8.94
N LYS A 198 12.56 15.91 7.64
CA LYS A 198 11.45 15.24 6.96
C LYS A 198 11.39 13.77 7.37
N SER A 199 10.21 13.30 7.76
CA SER A 199 9.97 11.91 8.17
C SER A 199 8.49 11.55 8.04
N ILE A 200 8.20 10.24 8.02
CA ILE A 200 6.83 9.71 8.02
C ILE A 200 6.05 10.24 9.23
N ARG A 201 6.69 10.24 10.41
CA ARG A 201 6.09 10.76 11.64
C ARG A 201 5.73 12.25 11.52
N GLN A 202 6.62 13.06 10.96
CA GLN A 202 6.36 14.50 10.80
C GLN A 202 5.15 14.77 9.89
N CYS A 203 4.93 13.96 8.86
CA CYS A 203 3.75 14.04 8.01
C CYS A 203 2.45 13.68 8.73
N LEU A 204 2.48 12.66 9.62
CA LEU A 204 1.33 12.35 10.46
C LEU A 204 1.05 13.51 11.44
N GLU A 205 2.08 14.04 12.09
CA GLU A 205 1.95 15.17 13.02
C GLU A 205 1.39 16.43 12.34
N TRP A 206 1.74 16.66 11.08
CA TRP A 206 1.17 17.76 10.30
C TRP A 206 -0.36 17.63 10.12
N LEU A 207 -0.88 16.40 10.02
CA LEU A 207 -2.33 16.14 9.92
C LEU A 207 -3.08 16.33 11.24
N VAL A 208 -2.42 16.13 12.39
CA VAL A 208 -3.07 16.09 13.72
C VAL A 208 -3.90 17.34 14.04
N PRO A 209 -3.42 18.58 13.85
CA PRO A 209 -4.23 19.78 14.14
C PRO A 209 -5.51 19.88 13.30
N PHE A 210 -5.52 19.34 12.08
CA PHE A 210 -6.72 19.32 11.24
C PHE A 210 -7.72 18.25 11.71
N LEU A 211 -7.22 17.14 12.26
CA LEU A 211 -8.02 16.06 12.82
C LEU A 211 -8.67 16.47 14.15
N LYS A 212 -7.96 17.25 14.96
CA LYS A 212 -8.45 17.84 16.22
C LYS A 212 -9.37 19.06 16.01
N ASN A 213 -9.61 19.48 14.76
CA ASN A 213 -10.31 20.71 14.39
C ASN A 213 -9.67 22.00 14.95
N GLU A 214 -8.38 21.97 15.30
CA GLU A 214 -7.59 23.14 15.71
C GLU A 214 -7.23 24.01 14.49
N LYS A 215 -7.10 23.39 13.31
CA LYS A 215 -6.93 24.05 12.01
C LYS A 215 -8.04 23.68 11.04
N LYS A 216 -8.45 24.64 10.22
CA LYS A 216 -9.36 24.40 9.08
C LYS A 216 -8.56 23.91 7.88
N TRP A 217 -9.09 22.92 7.17
CA TRP A 217 -8.54 22.50 5.89
C TRP A 217 -8.85 23.54 4.81
N THR A 218 -7.83 24.27 4.34
CA THR A 218 -7.96 25.35 3.35
C THR A 218 -7.62 24.90 1.93
N HIS A 219 -7.07 23.69 1.76
CA HIS A 219 -6.77 23.11 0.45
C HIS A 219 -8.03 22.56 -0.21
N GLN A 220 -7.99 22.42 -1.54
CA GLN A 220 -9.16 22.01 -2.32
C GLN A 220 -9.58 20.57 -1.96
N GLN A 221 -10.85 20.40 -1.62
CA GLN A 221 -11.42 19.09 -1.31
C GLN A 221 -12.86 19.03 -1.84
N ILE A 222 -13.02 18.64 -3.11
CA ILE A 222 -14.31 18.65 -3.81
C ILE A 222 -15.24 17.48 -3.44
N LYS A 223 -14.72 16.48 -2.74
CA LYS A 223 -15.48 15.33 -2.22
C LYS A 223 -15.50 15.36 -0.70
N LYS A 224 -16.44 14.63 -0.07
CA LYS A 224 -16.43 14.43 1.38
C LYS A 224 -15.08 13.87 1.84
N ARG A 225 -14.60 14.33 3.00
CA ARG A 225 -13.42 13.77 3.66
C ARG A 225 -13.80 12.42 4.26
N GLU A 226 -13.02 11.40 3.90
CA GLU A 226 -13.09 10.06 4.48
C GLU A 226 -11.91 9.89 5.45
N PHE A 227 -12.12 9.16 6.54
CA PHE A 227 -11.16 9.03 7.63
C PHE A 227 -10.64 7.62 7.85
N GLU A 228 -11.15 6.62 7.13
CA GLU A 228 -10.77 5.21 7.33
C GLU A 228 -9.27 4.98 7.28
N VAL A 229 -8.60 5.47 6.23
CA VAL A 229 -7.15 5.40 6.06
C VAL A 229 -6.42 6.18 7.18
N THR A 230 -6.99 7.28 7.66
CA THR A 230 -6.39 8.04 8.75
C THR A 230 -6.46 7.29 10.08
N VAL A 231 -7.60 6.62 10.35
CA VAL A 231 -7.78 5.81 11.56
C VAL A 231 -6.75 4.68 11.58
N SER A 232 -6.48 4.00 10.46
CA SER A 232 -5.50 2.90 10.42
C SER A 232 -4.08 3.39 10.70
N MET A 233 -3.71 4.53 10.11
CA MET A 233 -2.42 5.17 10.37
C MET A 233 -2.28 5.58 11.84
N LEU A 234 -3.32 6.18 12.45
CA LEU A 234 -3.27 6.58 13.86
C LEU A 234 -3.14 5.38 14.81
N LYS A 235 -3.90 4.30 14.58
CA LYS A 235 -3.77 3.06 15.37
C LYS A 235 -2.37 2.47 15.27
N THR A 236 -1.86 2.34 14.05
CA THR A 236 -0.49 1.85 13.80
C THR A 236 0.54 2.74 14.49
N ALA A 237 0.41 4.06 14.35
CA ALA A 237 1.30 5.04 14.95
C ALA A 237 1.24 5.02 16.50
N ALA A 238 0.09 4.76 17.10
CA ALA A 238 -0.05 4.65 18.55
C ALA A 238 0.85 3.55 19.11
N VAL A 239 0.90 2.40 18.42
CA VAL A 239 1.76 1.27 18.78
C VAL A 239 3.22 1.58 18.50
N ILE A 240 3.54 1.99 17.26
CA ILE A 240 4.93 2.22 16.81
C ILE A 240 5.61 3.30 17.64
N TYR A 241 4.95 4.44 17.86
CA TYR A 241 5.53 5.58 18.58
C TYR A 241 5.16 5.63 20.07
N LYS A 242 4.46 4.61 20.59
CA LYS A 242 4.01 4.52 21.99
C LYS A 242 3.28 5.78 22.46
N ASN A 243 2.40 6.31 21.60
CA ASN A 243 1.66 7.54 21.85
C ASN A 243 0.15 7.27 21.91
N ALA A 244 -0.39 7.23 23.12
CA ALA A 244 -1.81 6.98 23.38
C ALA A 244 -2.74 8.08 22.85
N ASP A 245 -2.22 9.27 22.55
CA ASP A 245 -3.02 10.35 21.98
C ASP A 245 -3.47 10.03 20.55
N TYR A 246 -2.67 9.29 19.77
CA TYR A 246 -3.09 8.87 18.43
C TYR A 246 -4.25 7.90 18.47
N GLU A 247 -4.21 6.94 19.41
CA GLU A 247 -5.30 5.99 19.64
C GLU A 247 -6.59 6.71 20.07
N THR A 248 -6.45 7.70 20.95
CA THR A 248 -7.56 8.53 21.41
C THR A 248 -8.15 9.34 20.25
N LEU A 249 -7.29 9.92 19.41
CA LEU A 249 -7.71 10.66 18.22
C LEU A 249 -8.40 9.75 17.20
N ALA A 250 -7.88 8.54 16.96
CA ALA A 250 -8.46 7.55 16.06
C ALA A 250 -9.92 7.23 16.45
N LYS A 251 -10.17 7.02 17.75
CA LYS A 251 -11.51 6.81 18.31
C LYS A 251 -12.44 7.99 18.10
N GLN A 252 -11.92 9.22 18.17
CA GLN A 252 -12.73 10.44 18.10
C GLN A 252 -13.11 10.83 16.67
N ILE A 253 -12.20 10.68 15.70
CA ILE A 253 -12.42 11.16 14.33
C ILE A 253 -13.46 10.32 13.59
N ASP A 254 -13.48 9.01 13.81
CA ASP A 254 -14.47 8.10 13.25
C ASP A 254 -14.68 6.90 14.19
N PRO A 255 -15.53 7.05 15.23
CA PRO A 255 -15.79 5.98 16.19
C PRO A 255 -16.36 4.72 15.56
N LYS A 256 -17.09 4.87 14.45
CA LYS A 256 -17.68 3.74 13.73
C LYS A 256 -16.59 2.91 13.09
N VAL A 257 -15.76 3.52 12.25
CA VAL A 257 -14.64 2.82 11.59
C VAL A 257 -13.69 2.24 12.63
N TYR A 258 -13.36 3.02 13.67
CA TYR A 258 -12.51 2.54 14.75
C TYR A 258 -13.08 1.26 15.37
N ALA A 259 -14.38 1.18 15.64
CA ALA A 259 -15.01 0.02 16.27
C ALA A 259 -15.25 -1.17 15.33
N GLU A 260 -14.95 -1.07 14.02
CA GLU A 260 -15.18 -2.18 13.10
C GLU A 260 -14.30 -3.39 13.44
N PRO A 261 -14.88 -4.59 13.60
CA PRO A 261 -14.12 -5.78 14.01
C PRO A 261 -12.96 -6.14 13.07
N SER A 262 -13.16 -5.97 11.75
CA SER A 262 -12.10 -6.14 10.76
C SER A 262 -10.94 -5.18 11.01
N PHE A 263 -11.23 -3.94 11.38
CA PHE A 263 -10.25 -2.91 11.63
C PHE A 263 -9.42 -3.20 12.88
N GLN A 264 -10.06 -3.73 13.93
CA GLN A 264 -9.39 -4.18 15.16
C GLN A 264 -8.50 -5.40 14.96
N LEU A 265 -8.75 -6.17 13.90
CA LEU A 265 -7.98 -7.36 13.57
C LEU A 265 -6.66 -7.02 12.86
N PHE A 266 -6.68 -5.97 12.04
CA PHE A 266 -5.56 -5.60 11.18
C PHE A 266 -4.60 -4.57 11.79
N TYR A 267 -5.08 -3.73 12.70
CA TYR A 267 -4.36 -2.57 13.26
C TYR A 267 -4.58 -2.46 14.77
#